data_AF-A0AAP5JTX3-F1
#
_entry.id   AF-A0AAP5JTX3-F1
#
_cell.length_a   1.000
_cell.length_b   1.000
_cell.length_c   1.000
_cell.angle_alpha   90.00
_cell.angle_beta   90.00
_cell.angle_gamma   90.00
#
_symmetry.space_group_name_H-M   'P 1'
#
loop_
_entity.id
_entity.type
_entity.pdbx_description
1 polymer ?
#
loop_
_entity_poly.entity_id
_entity_poly.type
_entity_poly.pdbx_seq_one_letter_code
_entity_poly.pdbx_strand_id
1 'polypeptide(L)'
;MKEISRTGDNQQDQQVLKSVGQFFYGENLDEPAFVSGHGINGFKIDPGQLKGADLKKKVKSARWIADFTPKQTGLYTFITGSNPYTHMFVDGKELKDNEITLTEGEHYSFVIVYFGNPEVEQEDLFQFEVKYTCNKQETQEIAAEDFSIPKKVSFDSLPPGIVPGTEGNEEKLKDTDEDGIYDEWEINGYTVVNHVVYPWPDNTTEEGKKRKSNTKKGIQKICVQSL
;
A
#
# COMPACT_ATOMS: atom_id res chain seq x y z
N MET A 1 2.35 51.31 16.51
CA MET A 1 1.65 50.05 16.83
C MET A 1 1.46 49.32 15.52
N LYS A 2 2.10 48.16 15.36
CA LYS A 2 2.00 47.32 14.16
C LYS A 2 1.64 45.93 14.68
N GLU A 3 0.41 45.52 14.38
CA GLU A 3 -0.11 44.20 14.76
C GLU A 3 0.69 43.11 14.04
N ILE A 4 1.14 42.12 14.81
CA ILE A 4 1.70 40.88 14.30
C ILE A 4 0.57 39.86 14.37
N SER A 5 -0.12 39.64 13.27
CA SER A 5 -1.02 38.51 13.11
C SER A 5 -0.18 37.24 13.03
N ARG A 6 -0.14 36.48 14.13
CA ARG A 6 0.25 35.06 14.12
C ARG A 6 -0.90 34.27 13.52
N THR A 7 -0.81 33.94 12.24
CA THR A 7 -1.53 32.81 11.67
C THR A 7 -0.71 31.56 11.99
N GLY A 8 -1.20 30.78 12.95
CA GLY A 8 -0.68 29.45 13.20
C GLY A 8 -1.13 28.53 12.07
N ASP A 9 -0.18 28.09 11.24
CA ASP A 9 -0.34 26.87 10.46
C ASP A 9 -0.20 25.70 11.45
N ASN A 10 -1.33 25.11 11.84
CA ASN A 10 -1.35 23.76 12.40
C ASN A 10 -1.06 22.77 11.27
N GLN A 11 0.21 22.65 10.88
CA GLN A 11 0.69 21.44 10.24
C GLN A 11 0.78 20.38 11.35
N GLN A 12 -0.22 19.50 11.44
CA GLN A 12 0.00 18.22 12.11
C GLN A 12 1.19 17.56 11.38
N ASP A 13 2.26 17.26 12.12
CA ASP A 13 3.46 16.61 11.59
C ASP A 13 3.05 15.29 10.92
N GLN A 14 2.87 15.31 9.59
CA GLN A 14 2.61 14.11 8.81
C GLN A 14 3.85 13.23 8.91
N GLN A 15 3.72 12.07 9.54
CA GLN A 15 4.79 11.11 9.60
C GLN A 15 4.71 10.22 8.35
N VAL A 16 5.82 10.13 7.61
CA VAL A 16 5.94 9.20 6.49
C VAL A 16 5.98 7.78 7.07
N LEU A 17 4.93 6.99 6.85
CA LEU A 17 4.92 5.59 7.23
C LEU A 17 5.79 4.81 6.26
N LYS A 18 6.69 4.04 6.82
CA LYS A 18 7.49 3.04 6.14
C LYS A 18 6.65 1.79 5.82
N SER A 19 5.88 1.84 4.74
CA SER A 19 5.05 0.74 4.24
C SER A 19 4.97 0.77 2.72
N VAL A 20 4.62 -0.35 2.11
CA VAL A 20 4.37 -0.44 0.67
C VAL A 20 2.89 -0.69 0.45
N GLY A 21 2.23 0.20 -0.28
CA GLY A 21 0.82 0.09 -0.65
C GLY A 21 0.68 -0.38 -2.08
N GLN A 22 -0.21 -1.33 -2.34
CA GLN A 22 -0.49 -1.85 -3.67
C GLN A 22 -1.98 -1.78 -3.95
N PHE A 23 -2.32 -1.25 -5.11
CA PHE A 23 -3.68 -0.87 -5.46
C PHE A 23 -4.07 -1.47 -6.80
N PHE A 24 -5.33 -1.87 -6.91
CA PHE A 24 -5.83 -2.74 -7.98
C PHE A 24 -7.16 -2.22 -8.52
N TYR A 25 -7.34 -2.29 -9.84
CA TYR A 25 -8.61 -1.96 -10.47
C TYR A 25 -9.66 -3.08 -10.29
N GLY A 26 -9.20 -4.30 -10.07
CA GLY A 26 -10.02 -5.45 -9.73
C GLY A 26 -10.46 -5.47 -8.27
N GLU A 27 -11.52 -6.24 -8.00
CA GLU A 27 -12.09 -6.39 -6.66
C GLU A 27 -11.31 -7.39 -5.80
N ASN A 28 -10.53 -8.28 -6.42
CA ASN A 28 -9.88 -9.41 -5.77
C ASN A 28 -8.36 -9.36 -5.97
N LEU A 29 -7.77 -8.18 -5.79
CA LEU A 29 -6.33 -7.93 -5.98
C LEU A 29 -5.84 -8.29 -7.40
N ASP A 30 -6.75 -8.24 -8.37
CA ASP A 30 -6.51 -8.44 -9.79
C ASP A 30 -6.40 -7.09 -10.52
N GLU A 31 -5.77 -7.09 -11.70
CA GLU A 31 -5.54 -5.87 -12.50
C GLU A 31 -4.79 -4.75 -11.72
N PRO A 32 -3.46 -4.87 -11.49
CA PRO A 32 -2.69 -3.88 -10.75
C PRO A 32 -2.76 -2.47 -11.36
N ALA A 33 -3.04 -1.50 -10.50
CA ALA A 33 -3.17 -0.09 -10.86
C ALA A 33 -1.87 0.67 -10.61
N PHE A 34 -1.39 0.65 -9.36
CA PHE A 34 -0.18 1.34 -8.94
C PHE A 34 0.36 0.79 -7.60
N VAL A 35 1.60 1.14 -7.30
CA VAL A 35 2.29 0.86 -6.03
C VAL A 35 2.72 2.19 -5.41
N SER A 36 2.51 2.36 -4.11
CA SER A 36 3.01 3.49 -3.33
C SER A 36 4.17 3.02 -2.45
N GLY A 37 5.33 3.66 -2.59
CA GLY A 37 6.54 3.31 -1.84
C GLY A 37 6.55 3.76 -0.37
N HIS A 38 5.54 4.52 0.06
CA HIS A 38 5.32 4.90 1.45
C HIS A 38 3.85 5.25 1.71
N GLY A 39 3.43 5.16 2.96
CA GLY A 39 2.17 5.72 3.46
C GLY A 39 2.40 7.03 4.22
N ILE A 40 1.32 7.69 4.63
CA ILE A 40 1.33 8.78 5.60
C ILE A 40 0.49 8.40 6.83
N ASN A 41 0.97 8.72 8.03
CA ASN A 41 0.24 8.48 9.30
C ASN A 41 -0.32 7.05 9.43
N GLY A 42 0.41 6.06 8.95
CA GLY A 42 -0.11 4.70 8.80
C GLY A 42 -0.32 4.30 7.33
N PHE A 43 -1.31 3.44 7.11
CA PHE A 43 -1.70 2.85 5.84
C PHE A 43 -2.59 3.78 5.00
N LYS A 44 -2.14 5.02 4.82
CA LYS A 44 -2.88 6.05 4.07
C LYS A 44 -2.05 6.62 2.93
N ILE A 45 -2.71 7.00 1.84
CA ILE A 45 -2.10 7.78 0.74
C ILE A 45 -2.36 9.26 1.00
N ASP A 46 -1.34 10.10 0.79
CA ASP A 46 -1.55 11.54 0.64
C ASP A 46 -2.20 11.80 -0.73
N PRO A 47 -3.40 12.42 -0.81
CA PRO A 47 -4.01 12.79 -2.08
C PRO A 47 -3.09 13.62 -3.00
N GLY A 48 -2.14 14.36 -2.42
CA GLY A 48 -1.07 15.05 -3.13
C GLY A 48 -0.17 14.12 -3.96
N GLN A 49 0.10 12.90 -3.48
CA GLN A 49 0.92 11.91 -4.19
C GLN A 49 0.26 11.45 -5.50
N LEU A 50 -1.06 11.37 -5.52
CA LEU A 50 -1.81 10.98 -6.72
C LEU A 50 -1.94 12.11 -7.74
N LYS A 51 -1.53 13.35 -7.42
CA LYS A 51 -1.56 14.46 -8.39
C LYS A 51 -0.62 14.18 -9.55
N GLY A 52 -1.18 14.05 -10.75
CA GLY A 52 -0.44 13.73 -11.97
C GLY A 52 -0.20 12.24 -12.18
N ALA A 53 -0.67 11.38 -11.27
CA ALA A 53 -0.83 9.96 -11.57
C ALA A 53 -2.00 9.78 -12.55
N ASP A 54 -1.82 8.89 -13.52
CA ASP A 54 -2.78 8.67 -14.60
C ASP A 54 -3.53 7.37 -14.33
N LEU A 55 -4.48 7.45 -13.39
CA LEU A 55 -5.30 6.32 -13.02
C LEU A 55 -6.37 6.10 -14.11
N LYS A 56 -6.30 4.96 -14.79
CA LYS A 56 -7.18 4.64 -15.93
C LYS A 56 -8.61 4.33 -15.50
N LYS A 57 -8.79 3.80 -14.29
CA LYS A 57 -10.06 3.34 -13.73
C LYS A 57 -10.11 3.64 -12.22
N LYS A 58 -11.26 3.41 -11.60
CA LYS A 58 -11.37 3.41 -10.14
C LYS A 58 -10.67 2.18 -9.56
N VAL A 59 -9.90 2.39 -8.48
CA VAL A 59 -9.34 1.31 -7.67
C VAL A 59 -10.46 0.67 -6.85
N LYS A 60 -10.43 -0.67 -6.72
CA LYS A 60 -11.47 -1.46 -6.04
C LYS A 60 -10.93 -2.38 -4.94
N SER A 61 -9.63 -2.64 -4.93
CA SER A 61 -8.99 -3.38 -3.86
C SER A 61 -7.58 -2.86 -3.60
N ALA A 62 -7.08 -3.13 -2.40
CA ALA A 62 -5.80 -2.63 -1.95
C ALA A 62 -5.17 -3.56 -0.92
N ARG A 63 -3.85 -3.56 -0.85
CA ARG A 63 -3.12 -4.11 0.30
C ARG A 63 -1.99 -3.20 0.70
N TRP A 64 -1.68 -3.20 1.98
CA TRP A 64 -0.50 -2.57 2.52
C TRP A 64 0.35 -3.58 3.27
N ILE A 65 1.66 -3.43 3.11
CA ILE A 65 2.67 -4.33 3.64
C ILE A 65 3.69 -3.49 4.42
N ALA A 66 3.97 -3.87 5.65
CA ALA A 66 4.96 -3.22 6.50
C ALA A 66 5.55 -4.22 7.51
N ASP A 67 6.77 -3.98 7.98
CA ASP A 67 7.34 -4.75 9.09
C ASP A 67 7.00 -4.03 10.40
N PHE A 68 6.29 -4.70 11.31
CA PHE A 68 5.92 -4.20 12.63
C PHE A 68 6.92 -4.66 13.70
N THR A 69 7.35 -3.73 14.56
CA THR A 69 8.24 -4.03 15.70
C THR A 69 7.55 -3.64 17.02
N PRO A 70 7.08 -4.60 17.82
CA PRO A 70 6.38 -4.32 19.06
C PRO A 70 7.32 -3.66 20.09
N LYS A 71 6.82 -2.61 20.74
CA LYS A 71 7.49 -1.92 21.85
C LYS A 71 7.37 -2.63 23.20
N GLN A 72 6.49 -3.61 23.31
CA GLN A 72 6.31 -4.40 24.51
C GLN A 72 5.82 -5.81 24.17
N THR A 73 6.13 -6.77 25.03
CA THR A 73 5.60 -8.14 24.89
C THR A 73 4.17 -8.20 25.40
N GLY A 74 3.26 -8.80 24.63
CA GLY A 74 1.87 -8.91 25.07
C GLY A 74 0.89 -9.40 24.02
N LEU A 75 -0.38 -9.46 24.42
CA LEU A 75 -1.51 -9.69 23.52
C LEU A 75 -1.88 -8.37 22.85
N TYR A 76 -1.63 -8.28 21.56
CA TYR A 76 -2.03 -7.17 20.71
C TYR A 76 -3.41 -7.44 20.13
N THR A 77 -4.27 -6.43 20.16
CA THR A 77 -5.55 -6.42 19.43
C THR A 77 -5.50 -5.26 18.45
N PHE A 78 -5.47 -5.55 17.16
CA PHE A 78 -5.51 -4.55 16.10
C PHE A 78 -6.96 -4.11 15.84
N ILE A 79 -7.15 -2.82 15.60
CA ILE A 79 -8.46 -2.20 15.47
C ILE A 79 -8.45 -1.43 14.16
N THR A 80 -9.36 -1.79 13.27
CA THR A 80 -9.66 -1.09 12.03
C THR A 80 -11.17 -0.78 11.99
N GLY A 81 -11.61 0.04 11.05
CA GLY A 81 -13.04 0.23 10.82
C GLY A 81 -13.71 -1.13 10.62
N SER A 82 -14.80 -1.41 11.33
CA SER A 82 -15.50 -2.70 11.20
C SER A 82 -16.03 -2.85 9.78
N ASN A 83 -15.27 -3.56 8.94
CA ASN A 83 -15.59 -3.81 7.55
C ASN A 83 -15.27 -5.29 7.25
N PRO A 84 -16.26 -6.10 6.81
CA PRO A 84 -16.04 -7.51 6.52
C PRO A 84 -15.11 -7.78 5.33
N TYR A 85 -14.74 -6.74 4.58
CA TYR A 85 -13.83 -6.82 3.43
C TYR A 85 -12.37 -6.50 3.81
N THR A 86 -12.10 -6.11 5.06
CA THR A 86 -10.76 -5.82 5.56
C THR A 86 -10.21 -7.03 6.33
N HIS A 87 -9.04 -7.51 5.92
CA HIS A 87 -8.35 -8.64 6.51
C HIS A 87 -6.95 -8.21 6.97
N MET A 88 -6.50 -8.74 8.11
CA MET A 88 -5.17 -8.46 8.66
C MET A 88 -4.41 -9.75 8.87
N PHE A 89 -3.12 -9.74 8.51
CA PHE A 89 -2.21 -10.86 8.61
C PHE A 89 -0.95 -10.46 9.34
N VAL A 90 -0.46 -11.36 10.18
CA VAL A 90 0.87 -11.27 10.79
C VAL A 90 1.65 -12.53 10.48
N ASP A 91 2.82 -12.39 9.86
CA ASP A 91 3.65 -13.48 9.32
C ASP A 91 2.83 -14.46 8.46
N GLY A 92 1.98 -13.90 7.59
CA GLY A 92 1.11 -14.66 6.69
C GLY A 92 -0.06 -15.38 7.37
N LYS A 93 -0.26 -15.21 8.69
CA LYS A 93 -1.41 -15.79 9.40
C LYS A 93 -2.48 -14.74 9.59
N GLU A 94 -3.70 -15.04 9.13
CA GLU A 94 -4.85 -14.18 9.37
C GLU A 94 -5.13 -14.06 10.87
N LEU A 95 -5.37 -12.83 11.33
CA LEU A 95 -5.69 -12.55 12.71
C LEU A 95 -7.13 -12.97 13.03
N LYS A 96 -7.29 -13.90 13.97
CA LYS A 96 -8.61 -14.24 14.53
C LYS A 96 -8.99 -13.20 15.57
N ASP A 97 -10.20 -12.65 15.46
CA ASP A 97 -10.69 -11.57 16.34
C ASP A 97 -9.75 -10.36 16.40
N ASN A 98 -8.89 -10.20 15.38
CA ASN A 98 -7.81 -9.22 15.31
C ASN A 98 -6.76 -9.31 16.44
N GLU A 99 -6.61 -10.48 17.09
CA GLU A 99 -5.71 -10.68 18.23
C GLU A 99 -4.47 -11.53 17.88
N ILE A 100 -3.32 -11.18 18.47
CA ILE A 100 -2.06 -11.95 18.39
C ILE A 100 -1.11 -11.64 19.55
N THR A 101 -0.36 -12.64 20.03
CA THR A 101 0.73 -12.41 20.99
C THR A 101 2.02 -12.10 20.26
N LEU A 102 2.64 -10.95 20.58
CA LEU A 102 3.88 -10.48 19.98
C LEU A 102 4.95 -10.26 21.05
N THR A 103 6.22 -10.40 20.66
CA THR A 103 7.37 -10.23 21.53
C THR A 103 8.06 -8.90 21.25
N GLU A 104 8.45 -8.19 22.30
CA GLU A 104 9.16 -6.92 22.21
C GLU A 104 10.43 -7.04 21.37
N GLY A 105 10.62 -6.11 20.43
CA GLY A 105 11.82 -6.01 19.60
C GLY A 105 11.92 -7.01 18.46
N GLU A 106 11.02 -8.01 18.39
CA GLU A 106 10.95 -8.92 17.24
C GLU A 106 10.30 -8.23 16.03
N HIS A 107 10.67 -8.69 14.83
CA HIS A 107 10.16 -8.15 13.58
C HIS A 107 9.11 -9.08 12.98
N TYR A 108 7.92 -8.54 12.70
CA TYR A 108 6.80 -9.29 12.15
C TYR A 108 6.35 -8.67 10.83
N SER A 109 6.09 -9.48 9.81
CA SER A 109 5.43 -8.99 8.60
C SER A 109 3.97 -8.70 8.92
N PHE A 110 3.54 -7.47 8.70
CA PHE A 110 2.16 -7.03 8.90
C PHE A 110 1.54 -6.67 7.54
N VAL A 111 0.42 -7.29 7.22
CA VAL A 111 -0.32 -7.03 5.99
C VAL A 111 -1.76 -6.69 6.34
N ILE A 112 -2.25 -5.57 5.81
CA ILE A 112 -3.68 -5.25 5.80
C ILE A 112 -4.16 -5.28 4.34
N VAL A 113 -5.27 -5.97 4.10
CA VAL A 113 -5.82 -6.20 2.76
C VAL A 113 -7.28 -5.81 2.77
N TYR A 114 -7.73 -5.21 1.68
CA TYR A 114 -9.12 -4.97 1.39
C TYR A 114 -9.48 -5.52 0.01
N PHE A 115 -10.48 -6.40 -0.07
CA PHE A 115 -10.96 -6.96 -1.33
C PHE A 115 -12.42 -7.43 -1.22
N GLY A 116 -13.05 -7.66 -2.37
CA GLY A 116 -14.37 -8.30 -2.47
C GLY A 116 -15.58 -7.37 -2.30
N ASN A 117 -15.38 -6.05 -2.19
CA ASN A 117 -16.48 -5.09 -2.16
C ASN A 117 -16.67 -4.37 -3.51
N PRO A 118 -17.71 -4.69 -4.29
CA PRO A 118 -17.99 -4.01 -5.55
C PRO A 118 -18.47 -2.57 -5.39
N GLU A 119 -18.95 -2.19 -4.20
CA GLU A 119 -19.52 -0.87 -3.90
C GLU A 119 -18.54 0.03 -3.13
N VAL A 120 -17.25 -0.34 -3.05
CA VAL A 120 -16.27 0.47 -2.32
C VAL A 120 -16.08 1.84 -2.99
N GLU A 121 -16.10 2.89 -2.16
CA GLU A 121 -15.63 4.20 -2.60
C GLU A 121 -14.10 4.21 -2.56
N GLN A 122 -13.48 4.67 -3.66
CA GLN A 122 -12.04 4.60 -3.84
C GLN A 122 -11.27 5.29 -2.71
N GLU A 123 -11.84 6.37 -2.18
CA GLU A 123 -11.27 7.16 -1.10
C GLU A 123 -11.11 6.35 0.20
N ASP A 124 -11.98 5.37 0.44
CA ASP A 124 -11.92 4.50 1.63
C ASP A 124 -10.70 3.57 1.57
N LEU A 125 -10.30 3.14 0.35
CA LEU A 125 -9.11 2.31 0.14
C LEU A 125 -7.81 3.08 0.39
N PHE A 126 -7.86 4.41 0.34
CA PHE A 126 -6.69 5.26 0.50
C PHE A 126 -6.46 5.69 1.94
N GLN A 127 -7.37 5.39 2.86
CA GLN A 127 -7.37 5.96 4.21
C GLN A 127 -7.54 4.87 5.30
N PHE A 128 -6.79 3.76 5.23
CA PHE A 128 -6.88 2.73 6.25
C PHE A 128 -6.39 3.24 7.61
N GLU A 129 -7.33 3.39 8.53
CA GLU A 129 -7.03 3.63 9.94
C GLU A 129 -6.82 2.31 10.65
N VAL A 130 -5.63 2.18 11.25
CA VAL A 130 -5.29 1.04 12.09
C VAL A 130 -4.76 1.56 13.42
N LYS A 131 -5.34 1.04 14.49
CA LYS A 131 -4.99 1.29 15.89
C LYS A 131 -4.70 -0.05 16.54
N TYR A 132 -4.13 -0.04 17.74
CA TYR A 132 -4.00 -1.27 18.51
C TYR A 132 -4.18 -1.02 20.01
N THR A 133 -4.50 -2.08 20.73
CA THR A 133 -4.29 -2.16 22.19
C THR A 133 -3.28 -3.25 22.45
N CYS A 134 -2.54 -3.16 23.55
CA CYS A 134 -1.70 -4.23 24.03
C CYS A 134 -2.06 -4.54 25.48
N ASN A 135 -2.26 -5.81 25.81
CA ASN A 135 -2.67 -6.27 27.13
C ASN A 135 -3.95 -5.56 27.65
N LYS A 136 -4.87 -5.21 26.73
CA LYS A 136 -6.12 -4.48 27.01
C LYS A 136 -5.92 -3.12 27.68
N GLN A 137 -4.76 -2.51 27.47
CA GLN A 137 -4.48 -1.13 27.84
C GLN A 137 -5.22 -0.15 26.90
N GLU A 138 -5.01 1.15 27.12
CA GLU A 138 -5.57 2.22 26.28
C GLU A 138 -5.24 2.01 24.80
N THR A 139 -6.20 2.35 23.93
CA THR A 139 -6.02 2.30 22.48
C THR A 139 -4.94 3.29 22.04
N GLN A 140 -3.96 2.78 21.32
CA GLN A 140 -2.86 3.55 20.77
C GLN A 140 -3.04 3.71 19.26
N GLU A 141 -2.73 4.90 18.75
CA GLU A 141 -2.48 5.07 17.32
C GLU A 141 -1.16 4.41 16.96
N ILE A 142 -1.09 3.87 15.74
CA ILE A 142 0.17 3.39 15.18
C ILE A 142 1.10 4.58 14.97
N ALA A 143 2.26 4.57 15.62
CA ALA A 143 3.31 5.55 15.35
C ALA A 143 4.12 5.09 14.13
N ALA A 144 4.62 6.02 13.31
CA ALA A 144 5.38 5.63 12.12
C ALA A 144 6.68 4.90 12.45
N GLU A 145 7.21 5.11 13.66
CA GLU A 145 8.39 4.42 14.20
C GLU A 145 8.15 2.94 14.57
N ASP A 146 6.89 2.53 14.74
CA ASP A 146 6.55 1.13 15.02
C ASP A 146 6.68 0.24 13.77
N PHE A 147 6.78 0.88 12.60
CA PHE A 147 6.82 0.22 11.30
C PHE A 147 8.10 0.54 10.51
N SER A 148 8.51 -0.43 9.69
CA SER A 148 9.61 -0.29 8.75
C SER A 148 9.25 -0.86 7.38
N ILE A 149 9.95 -0.39 6.33
CA ILE A 149 9.72 -0.86 4.97
C ILE A 149 10.19 -2.31 4.95
N PRO A 150 9.36 -3.25 4.49
CA PRO A 150 9.76 -4.64 4.39
C PRO A 150 11.03 -4.76 3.55
N LYS A 151 11.96 -5.62 3.99
CA LYS A 151 13.16 -5.91 3.16
C LYS A 151 12.81 -6.64 1.86
N LYS A 152 11.70 -7.37 1.87
CA LYS A 152 11.12 -8.13 0.75
C LYS A 152 9.63 -7.88 0.76
N VAL A 153 9.08 -7.52 -0.38
CA VAL A 153 7.65 -7.29 -0.58
C VAL A 153 7.11 -8.46 -1.39
N SER A 154 6.78 -9.57 -0.72
CA SER A 154 6.27 -10.75 -1.43
C SER A 154 4.79 -10.60 -1.78
N PHE A 155 4.46 -10.87 -3.05
CA PHE A 155 3.08 -10.84 -3.52
C PHE A 155 2.29 -12.08 -3.12
N ASP A 156 2.99 -13.12 -2.67
CA ASP A 156 2.44 -14.36 -2.12
C ASP A 156 2.29 -14.31 -0.58
N SER A 157 2.38 -13.12 0.02
CA SER A 157 2.21 -12.91 1.47
C SER A 157 0.83 -13.32 2.02
N LEU A 158 -0.13 -13.63 1.14
CA LEU A 158 -1.46 -14.10 1.51
C LEU A 158 -1.56 -15.62 1.37
N PRO A 159 -2.16 -16.32 2.35
CA PRO A 159 -2.43 -17.74 2.23
C PRO A 159 -3.23 -18.10 0.97
N PRO A 160 -2.97 -19.25 0.35
CA PRO A 160 -3.78 -19.75 -0.76
C PRO A 160 -5.27 -19.85 -0.39
N GLY A 161 -6.14 -19.47 -1.32
CA GLY A 161 -7.60 -19.58 -1.15
C GLY A 161 -8.27 -18.43 -0.39
N ILE A 162 -7.51 -17.45 0.11
CA ILE A 162 -8.07 -16.26 0.79
C ILE A 162 -8.80 -15.34 -0.19
N VAL A 163 -8.21 -15.11 -1.37
CA VAL A 163 -8.71 -14.14 -2.34
C VAL A 163 -9.53 -14.88 -3.43
N PRO A 164 -10.84 -14.61 -3.56
CA PRO A 164 -11.71 -15.26 -4.53
C PRO A 164 -11.22 -15.10 -5.96
N GLY A 165 -11.35 -16.14 -6.79
CA GLY A 165 -11.01 -16.08 -8.21
C GLY A 165 -9.51 -16.15 -8.53
N THR A 166 -8.64 -16.18 -7.52
CA THR A 166 -7.18 -16.39 -7.73
C THR A 166 -6.79 -17.85 -7.96
N GLU A 167 -7.75 -18.78 -7.93
CA GLU A 167 -7.61 -20.19 -8.24
C GLU A 167 -8.07 -20.47 -9.67
N GLY A 168 -7.17 -20.28 -10.65
CA GLY A 168 -7.42 -20.69 -12.03
C GLY A 168 -6.69 -19.88 -13.08
N ASN A 169 -5.59 -20.44 -13.61
CA ASN A 169 -5.06 -20.29 -14.97
C ASN A 169 -4.91 -18.89 -15.63
N GLU A 170 -5.05 -17.79 -14.89
CA GLU A 170 -4.55 -16.48 -15.31
C GLU A 170 -3.08 -16.39 -14.88
N GLU A 171 -2.21 -15.92 -15.79
CA GLU A 171 -0.81 -15.63 -15.46
C GLU A 171 -0.80 -14.53 -14.40
N LYS A 172 -0.77 -14.92 -13.12
CA LYS A 172 -0.59 -13.98 -12.02
C LYS A 172 0.68 -13.19 -12.29
N LEU A 173 0.56 -11.87 -12.26
CA LEU A 173 1.72 -10.99 -12.35
C LEU A 173 2.68 -11.33 -11.22
N LYS A 174 3.93 -11.57 -11.58
CA LYS A 174 4.99 -11.98 -10.67
C LYS A 174 5.84 -10.78 -10.28
N ASP A 175 6.49 -10.92 -9.13
CA ASP A 175 7.57 -10.09 -8.64
C ASP A 175 8.65 -11.06 -8.18
N THR A 176 9.60 -11.33 -9.09
CA THR A 176 10.59 -12.41 -8.95
C THR A 176 11.68 -12.05 -7.94
N ASP A 177 12.04 -10.77 -7.83
CA ASP A 177 13.07 -10.29 -6.91
C ASP A 177 12.51 -9.74 -5.57
N GLU A 178 11.18 -9.73 -5.44
CA GLU A 178 10.41 -9.35 -4.25
C GLU A 178 10.65 -7.89 -3.84
N ASP A 179 10.83 -7.00 -4.82
CA ASP A 179 11.12 -5.58 -4.61
C ASP A 179 9.87 -4.70 -4.49
N GLY A 180 8.68 -5.25 -4.78
CA GLY A 180 7.41 -4.55 -4.75
C GLY A 180 6.88 -4.13 -6.13
N ILE A 181 7.62 -4.38 -7.20
CA ILE A 181 7.29 -4.02 -8.59
C ILE A 181 7.07 -5.30 -9.40
N TYR A 182 6.05 -5.30 -10.26
CA TYR A 182 5.76 -6.46 -11.10
C TYR A 182 6.82 -6.63 -12.21
N ASP A 183 7.27 -7.85 -12.46
CA ASP A 183 8.24 -8.20 -13.54
C ASP A 183 7.80 -7.60 -14.89
N GLU A 184 6.50 -7.67 -15.20
CA GLU A 184 5.95 -7.12 -16.43
C GLU A 184 6.16 -5.60 -16.52
N TRP A 185 6.03 -4.89 -15.39
CA TRP A 185 6.26 -3.44 -15.33
C TRP A 185 7.73 -3.11 -15.49
N GLU A 186 8.64 -3.93 -14.97
CA GLU A 186 10.07 -3.72 -15.17
C GLU A 186 10.48 -3.91 -16.64
N ILE A 187 9.96 -4.97 -17.28
CA ILE A 187 10.21 -5.31 -18.69
C ILE A 187 9.59 -4.27 -19.63
N ASN A 188 8.29 -3.99 -19.47
CA ASN A 188 7.56 -3.07 -20.34
C ASN A 188 7.78 -1.61 -19.99
N GLY A 189 8.30 -1.37 -18.78
CA GLY A 189 8.61 -0.09 -18.16
C GLY A 189 7.47 0.49 -17.34
N TYR A 190 7.85 1.28 -16.34
CA TYR A 190 6.94 2.00 -15.45
C TYR A 190 7.33 3.48 -15.33
N THR A 191 6.45 4.25 -14.69
CA THR A 191 6.71 5.66 -14.33
C THR A 191 6.70 5.79 -12.82
N VAL A 192 7.51 6.71 -12.29
CA VAL A 192 7.45 7.14 -10.90
C VAL A 192 7.05 8.61 -10.84
N VAL A 193 5.96 8.91 -10.13
CA VAL A 193 5.50 10.28 -9.85
C VAL A 193 5.15 10.36 -8.38
N ASN A 194 5.78 11.28 -7.63
CA ASN A 194 5.53 11.49 -6.20
C ASN A 194 5.52 10.19 -5.36
N HIS A 195 6.51 9.31 -5.60
CA HIS A 195 6.66 8.00 -4.94
C HIS A 195 5.57 6.96 -5.26
N VAL A 196 4.77 7.23 -6.30
CA VAL A 196 3.80 6.29 -6.87
C VAL A 196 4.36 5.72 -8.16
N VAL A 197 4.42 4.40 -8.22
CA VAL A 197 4.86 3.59 -9.36
C VAL A 197 3.63 3.07 -10.09
N TYR A 198 3.55 3.24 -11.41
CA TYR A 198 2.45 2.72 -12.21
C TYR A 198 2.91 2.38 -13.63
N PRO A 199 2.23 1.44 -14.32
CA PRO A 199 2.74 0.87 -15.56
C PRO A 199 2.79 1.92 -16.68
N TRP A 200 3.85 1.89 -17.49
CA TRP A 200 3.94 2.74 -18.66
C TRP A 200 2.89 2.27 -19.68
N PRO A 201 2.05 3.17 -20.23
CA PRO A 201 1.05 2.76 -21.21
C PRO A 201 1.74 2.21 -22.46
N ASP A 202 1.17 1.13 -23.03
CA ASP A 202 1.75 0.46 -24.19
C ASP A 202 2.05 1.48 -25.31
N ASN A 203 3.29 1.46 -25.78
CA ASN A 203 3.82 2.35 -26.80
C ASN A 203 3.09 2.25 -28.15
N THR A 204 2.30 1.20 -28.38
CA THR A 204 1.48 1.05 -29.58
C THR A 204 0.19 1.86 -29.52
N THR A 205 -0.29 2.16 -28.31
CA THR A 205 -1.47 2.98 -28.05
C THR A 205 -1.20 4.46 -28.33
N GLU A 206 -2.24 5.22 -28.67
CA GLU A 206 -2.13 6.68 -28.87
C GLU A 206 -1.61 7.40 -27.60
N GLU A 207 -1.92 6.84 -26.43
CA GLU A 207 -1.44 7.33 -25.13
C GLU A 207 0.07 7.05 -24.94
N GLY A 208 0.53 5.83 -25.23
CA GLY A 208 1.96 5.49 -25.20
C GLY A 208 2.79 6.26 -26.23
N LYS A 209 2.23 6.54 -27.42
CA LYS A 209 2.86 7.42 -28.43
C LYS A 209 3.00 8.87 -27.93
N LYS A 210 1.94 9.43 -27.32
CA LYS A 210 1.96 10.77 -26.71
C LYS A 210 2.96 10.85 -25.56
N ARG A 211 2.99 9.85 -24.68
CA ARG A 211 3.94 9.82 -23.55
C ARG A 211 5.39 9.69 -24.01
N LYS A 212 5.69 8.85 -25.01
CA LYS A 212 7.02 8.79 -25.66
C LYS A 212 7.46 10.16 -26.20
N SER A 213 6.53 10.93 -26.76
CA SER A 213 6.81 12.30 -27.20
C SER A 213 7.09 13.25 -26.02
N ASN A 214 6.42 13.05 -24.88
CA ASN A 214 6.60 13.84 -23.66
C ASN A 214 7.80 13.40 -22.80
N THR A 215 8.36 12.19 -22.98
CA THR A 215 9.62 11.76 -22.35
C THR A 215 10.78 12.70 -22.71
N LYS A 216 10.72 13.32 -23.89
CA LYS A 216 11.65 14.39 -24.32
C LYS A 216 11.50 15.70 -23.54
N LYS A 217 10.51 15.81 -22.64
CA LYS A 217 10.18 16.99 -21.81
C LYS A 217 10.18 16.71 -20.30
N GLY A 218 10.77 15.60 -19.84
CA GLY A 218 11.10 15.41 -18.41
C GLY A 218 10.35 14.30 -17.65
N ILE A 219 9.51 13.48 -18.30
CA ILE A 219 8.94 12.26 -17.69
C ILE A 219 9.84 11.08 -18.05
N GLN A 220 10.46 10.42 -17.07
CA GLN A 220 11.39 9.31 -17.33
C GLN A 220 10.66 7.97 -17.32
N LYS A 221 10.79 7.21 -18.41
CA LYS A 221 10.43 5.79 -18.44
C LYS A 221 11.56 5.03 -17.77
N ILE A 222 11.25 4.26 -16.74
CA ILE A 222 12.20 3.36 -16.11
C ILE A 222 11.94 1.96 -16.68
N CYS A 223 12.99 1.36 -17.23
CA CYS A 223 13.04 -0.05 -17.57
C CYS A 223 14.24 -0.60 -16.81
N VAL A 224 14.01 -1.58 -15.96
CA VAL A 224 15.09 -2.27 -15.27
C VAL A 224 15.34 -3.57 -16.02
N GLN A 225 16.61 -3.84 -16.35
CA GLN A 225 17.03 -5.15 -16.86
C GLN A 225 17.63 -5.92 -15.70
N SER A 226 16.80 -6.29 -14.73
CA SER A 226 17.17 -7.29 -13.72
C SER A 226 15.98 -8.23 -13.54
N LEU A 227 16.31 -9.51 -13.47
CA LEU A 227 15.45 -10.65 -13.12
C LEU A 227 16.15 -11.36 -11.95
#